data_AF-A0A3L7PFX3-F1
#
_entry.id   AF-A0A3L7PFX3-F1
#
_cell.length_a   1.000
_cell.length_b   1.000
_cell.length_c   1.000
_cell.angle_alpha   90.00
_cell.angle_beta   90.00
_cell.angle_gamma   90.00
#
_symmetry.space_group_name_H-M   'P 1'
#
loop_
_entity.id
_entity.type
_entity.pdbx_description
1 polymer ?
#
loop_
_entity_poly.entity_id
_entity_poly.type
_entity_poly.pdbx_seq_one_letter_code
_entity_poly.pdbx_strand_id
1 'polypeptide(L)'
;DFNPYRLTSKLVARMKPYAAILHPFPRDEEFGEIPTSIDADPRAFYFRQARNGMWVRAALLAYLFDVDSQIADYYEKYTAETKDYNTGVL
;
A
#
# COMPACT_ATOMS: atom_id res chain seq x y z
N ASP A 1 11.18 -3.32 29.54
CA ASP A 1 11.93 -4.02 28.47
C ASP A 1 10.92 -4.57 27.48
N PHE A 2 10.97 -4.10 26.24
CA PHE A 2 10.03 -4.48 25.19
C PHE A 2 10.69 -5.36 24.10
N ASN A 3 11.95 -5.76 24.30
CA ASN A 3 12.68 -6.65 23.39
C ASN A 3 11.90 -7.90 22.94
N PRO A 4 11.07 -8.57 23.79
CA PRO A 4 10.29 -9.73 23.37
C PRO A 4 9.25 -9.44 22.28
N TYR A 5 8.84 -8.18 22.12
CA TYR A 5 7.81 -7.76 21.15
C TYR A 5 8.40 -7.25 19.83
N ARG A 6 9.73 -7.20 19.71
CA ARG A 6 10.42 -6.81 18.49
C ARG A 6 10.29 -7.89 17.42
N LEU A 7 9.93 -7.49 16.21
CA LEU A 7 9.95 -8.39 15.07
C LEU A 7 11.40 -8.72 14.71
N THR A 8 11.67 -9.98 14.41
CA THR A 8 13.02 -10.45 14.01
C THR A 8 12.93 -11.29 12.77
N SER A 9 14.02 -11.40 12.01
CA SER A 9 14.08 -12.26 10.83
C SER A 9 13.74 -13.72 11.14
N LYS A 10 14.05 -14.20 12.36
CA LYS A 10 13.67 -15.55 12.83
C LYS A 10 12.15 -15.70 13.01
N LEU A 11 11.47 -14.67 13.52
CA LEU A 11 10.01 -14.66 13.62
C LEU A 11 9.37 -14.54 12.23
N VAL A 12 9.92 -13.68 11.38
CA VAL A 12 9.47 -13.49 9.99
C VAL A 12 9.64 -14.77 9.16
N ALA A 13 10.71 -15.55 9.37
CA ALA A 13 10.89 -16.85 8.71
C ALA A 13 9.81 -17.89 9.09
N ARG A 14 9.14 -17.72 10.24
CA ARG A 14 8.03 -18.58 10.68
C ARG A 14 6.67 -18.12 10.15
N MET A 15 6.59 -16.90 9.60
CA MET A 15 5.36 -16.38 9.03
C MET A 15 5.02 -17.11 7.74
N LYS A 16 3.72 -17.21 7.45
CA LYS A 16 3.25 -17.74 6.17
C LYS A 16 3.81 -16.91 5.01
N PRO A 17 4.09 -17.53 3.84
CA PRO A 17 4.65 -16.80 2.68
C PRO A 17 3.79 -15.62 2.21
N TYR A 18 2.48 -15.69 2.41
CA TYR A 18 1.51 -14.67 2.00
C TYR A 18 1.13 -13.68 3.12
N ALA A 19 1.65 -13.83 4.34
CA ALA A 19 1.30 -12.96 5.45
C ALA A 19 1.96 -11.60 5.28
N ALA A 20 1.17 -10.53 5.14
CA ALA A 20 1.69 -9.17 5.05
C ALA A 20 2.13 -8.64 6.43
N ILE A 21 3.27 -7.95 6.44
CA ILE A 21 3.76 -7.14 7.56
C ILE A 21 3.30 -5.71 7.31
N LEU A 22 2.49 -5.19 8.23
CA LEU A 22 1.96 -3.83 8.20
C LEU A 22 2.49 -3.05 9.40
N HIS A 23 2.64 -1.74 9.22
CA HIS A 23 3.11 -0.84 10.27
C HIS A 23 2.80 0.62 9.91
N PRO A 24 2.14 1.40 10.79
CA PRO A 24 1.94 2.82 10.58
C PRO A 24 3.21 3.61 10.91
N PHE A 25 3.69 4.43 9.98
CA PHE A 25 4.81 5.34 10.22
C PHE A 25 4.46 6.48 11.22
N PRO A 26 5.45 7.08 11.91
CA PRO A 26 6.88 6.77 11.85
C PRO A 26 7.23 5.46 12.56
N ARG A 27 8.17 4.71 11.97
CA ARG A 27 8.76 3.54 12.60
C ARG A 27 9.76 4.01 13.65
N ASP A 28 9.61 3.54 14.88
CA ASP A 28 10.50 3.94 15.97
C ASP A 28 11.92 3.36 15.77
N GLU A 29 12.91 4.23 15.63
CA GLU A 29 14.33 3.85 15.50
C GLU A 29 14.99 3.54 16.85
N GLU A 30 14.46 4.07 17.96
CA GLU A 30 14.97 3.85 19.31
C GLU A 30 14.48 2.51 19.85
N PHE A 31 13.17 2.23 19.76
CA PHE A 31 12.62 0.94 20.16
C PHE A 31 12.92 -0.16 19.10
N GLY A 32 13.00 0.21 17.83
CA GLY A 32 13.42 -0.69 16.75
C GLY A 32 12.46 -1.86 16.52
N GLU A 33 11.16 -1.68 16.79
CA GLU A 33 10.11 -2.72 16.72
C GLU A 33 10.14 -3.56 15.45
N ILE A 34 10.45 -2.95 14.30
CA ILE A 34 10.69 -3.61 13.02
C ILE A 34 12.07 -3.17 12.51
N PRO A 35 13.11 -4.02 12.59
CA PRO A 35 14.41 -3.71 12.03
C PRO A 35 14.38 -3.38 10.53
N THR A 36 15.23 -2.46 10.07
CA THR A 36 15.42 -2.14 8.64
C THR A 36 15.82 -3.35 7.79
N SER A 37 16.46 -4.36 8.39
CA SER A 37 16.80 -5.62 7.70
C SER A 37 15.57 -6.39 7.19
N ILE A 38 14.37 -6.06 7.67
CA ILE A 38 13.10 -6.63 7.23
C ILE A 38 12.53 -5.89 6.01
N ASP A 39 13.03 -4.69 5.68
CA ASP A 39 12.52 -3.85 4.57
C ASP A 39 12.61 -4.55 3.20
N ALA A 40 13.56 -5.46 3.03
CA ALA A 40 13.73 -6.26 1.81
C ALA A 40 12.86 -7.52 1.75
N ASP A 41 12.17 -7.90 2.84
CA ASP A 41 11.28 -9.06 2.82
C ASP A 41 10.08 -8.76 1.91
N PRO A 42 9.71 -9.64 0.97
CA PRO A 42 8.57 -9.40 0.07
C PRO A 42 7.24 -9.21 0.81
N ARG A 43 7.16 -9.58 2.09
CA ARG A 43 6.00 -9.38 2.96
C ARG A 43 5.98 -8.02 3.65
N ALA A 44 7.02 -7.19 3.52
CA ALA A 44 7.04 -5.82 4.02
C ALA A 44 6.09 -4.91 3.21
N PHE A 45 4.83 -4.80 3.66
CA PHE A 45 3.79 -4.05 2.95
C PHE A 45 3.56 -2.64 3.48
N TYR A 46 4.22 -2.23 4.57
CA TYR A 46 4.04 -0.91 5.19
C TYR A 46 4.35 0.28 4.26
N PHE A 47 5.27 0.14 3.29
CA PHE A 47 5.48 1.18 2.27
C PHE A 47 4.28 1.31 1.31
N ARG A 48 3.73 0.16 0.87
CA ARG A 48 2.51 0.14 0.05
C ARG A 48 1.32 0.68 0.85
N GLN A 49 1.22 0.32 2.12
CA GLN A 49 0.23 0.86 3.06
C GLN A 49 0.31 2.39 3.15
N ALA A 50 1.50 2.95 3.33
CA ALA A 50 1.70 4.41 3.40
C ALA A 50 1.25 5.10 2.10
N ARG A 51 1.60 4.53 0.93
CA ARG A 51 1.13 5.02 -0.37
C ARG A 51 -0.39 4.91 -0.53
N ASN A 52 -0.97 3.79 -0.11
CA ASN A 52 -2.42 3.59 -0.17
C ASN A 52 -3.16 4.59 0.73
N GLY A 53 -2.56 5.05 1.81
CA GLY A 53 -3.10 6.13 2.64
C GLY A 53 -3.35 7.43 1.86
N MET A 54 -2.52 7.76 0.87
CA MET A 54 -2.76 8.91 -0.01
C MET A 54 -4.01 8.72 -0.86
N TRP A 55 -4.16 7.55 -1.50
CA TRP A 55 -5.31 7.26 -2.37
C TRP A 55 -6.62 7.16 -1.60
N VAL A 56 -6.60 6.60 -0.39
CA VAL A 56 -7.77 6.57 0.49
C VAL A 56 -8.21 7.99 0.84
N ARG A 57 -7.27 8.90 1.15
CA ARG A 57 -7.61 10.31 1.39
C ARG A 57 -8.17 11.00 0.15
N ALA A 58 -7.60 10.75 -1.02
CA ALA A 58 -8.11 11.31 -2.28
C ALA A 58 -9.55 10.83 -2.55
N ALA A 59 -9.82 9.53 -2.39
CA ALA A 59 -11.16 8.96 -2.54
C ALA A 59 -12.14 9.54 -1.51
N LEU A 60 -11.72 9.68 -0.25
CA LEU A 60 -12.55 10.26 0.81
C LEU A 60 -12.91 11.72 0.51
N LEU A 61 -11.94 12.52 0.03
CA LEU A 61 -12.20 13.90 -0.35
C LEU A 61 -13.14 13.99 -1.56
N ALA A 62 -12.93 13.14 -2.58
CA ALA A 62 -13.81 13.08 -3.74
C ALA A 62 -15.26 12.75 -3.35
N TYR A 63 -15.44 11.77 -2.46
CA TYR A 63 -16.74 11.42 -1.92
C TYR A 63 -17.37 12.56 -1.10
N LEU A 64 -16.60 13.21 -0.24
CA LEU A 64 -17.09 14.33 0.59
C LEU A 64 -17.56 15.54 -0.25
N PHE A 65 -16.91 15.77 -1.39
CA PHE A 65 -17.27 16.83 -2.32
C PHE A 65 -18.25 16.40 -3.42
N ASP A 66 -18.77 15.16 -3.38
CA ASP A 66 -19.73 14.62 -4.35
C ASP A 66 -19.24 14.66 -5.81
N VAL A 67 -17.92 14.43 -5.99
CA VAL A 67 -17.25 14.41 -7.31
C VAL A 67 -16.67 13.03 -7.66
N ASP A 68 -16.83 12.04 -6.80
CA ASP A 68 -16.35 10.67 -7.00
C ASP A 68 -16.97 10.01 -8.24
N SER A 69 -18.27 10.21 -8.49
CA SER A 69 -18.95 9.71 -9.70
C SER A 69 -18.37 10.34 -10.97
N GLN A 70 -18.12 11.65 -10.96
CA GLN A 70 -17.55 12.37 -12.11
C GLN A 70 -16.13 11.89 -12.43
N ILE A 71 -15.32 11.60 -11.40
CA ILE A 71 -13.97 11.04 -11.56
C ILE A 71 -14.05 9.62 -12.15
N ALA A 72 -14.99 8.79 -11.69
CA ALA A 72 -15.20 7.46 -12.21
C ALA A 72 -15.63 7.48 -13.68
N ASP A 73 -16.63 8.28 -14.03
CA ASP A 73 -17.14 8.44 -15.40
C ASP A 73 -16.04 8.90 -16.36
N TYR A 74 -15.22 9.88 -15.94
CA TYR A 74 -14.08 10.34 -16.72
C TYR A 74 -13.07 9.22 -16.98
N TYR A 75 -12.74 8.43 -15.96
CA TYR A 75 -11.77 7.34 -16.08
C TYR A 75 -12.28 6.21 -16.98
N GLU A 76 -13.56 5.85 -16.90
CA GLU A 76 -14.18 4.87 -17.78
C GLU A 76 -14.14 5.31 -19.23
N LYS A 77 -14.53 6.56 -19.50
CA LYS A 77 -14.48 7.15 -20.85
C LYS A 77 -13.05 7.18 -21.40
N TYR A 78 -12.09 7.66 -20.62
CA TYR A 78 -10.67 7.69 -21.00
C TYR A 78 -10.14 6.29 -21.32
N THR A 79 -10.50 5.28 -20.51
CA THR A 79 -10.07 3.90 -20.70
C THR A 79 -10.69 3.27 -21.95
N ALA A 80 -11.98 3.56 -22.23
CA ALA A 80 -12.64 3.11 -23.45
C ALA A 80 -11.94 3.68 -24.69
N GLU A 81 -11.73 4.99 -24.70
CA GLU A 81 -11.05 5.68 -25.81
C GLU A 81 -9.61 5.15 -26.02
N THR A 82 -8.82 5.01 -24.95
CA THR A 82 -7.42 4.55 -25.05
C THR A 82 -7.26 3.06 -25.39
N LYS A 83 -8.19 2.20 -24.97
CA LYS A 83 -8.18 0.80 -25.40
C LYS A 83 -8.51 0.68 -26.88
N ASP A 84 -9.44 1.47 -27.40
CA ASP A 84 -9.79 1.46 -28.82
C ASP A 84 -8.59 1.76 -29.72
N TYR A 85 -7.73 2.72 -29.36
CA TYR A 85 -6.50 3.02 -30.14
C TYR A 85 -5.45 1.89 -30.12
N ASN A 86 -5.41 1.06 -29.07
CA ASN A 86 -4.46 -0.06 -28.98
C ASN A 86 -4.97 -1.35 -29.65
N THR A 87 -6.24 -1.41 -30.05
CA THR A 87 -6.81 -2.55 -30.80
C THR A 87 -6.54 -2.45 -32.32
N GLY A 88 -6.11 -1.28 -32.82
CA GLY A 88 -5.76 -1.05 -34.22
C GLY A 88 -4.27 -1.19 -34.54
N VAL A 89 -3.44 -1.60 -33.57
CA VAL A 89 -2.00 -1.82 -33.72
C VAL A 89 -1.67 -3.27 -33.37
N LEU A 90 -2.19 -4.19 -34.17
CA LEU A 90 -1.70 -5.57 -34.34
C LEU A 90 -1.68 -5.90 -35.84
#